data_AF-A0A448X684-F1
#
_entry.id   AF-A0A448X684-F1
#
_cell.length_a   1.000
_cell.length_b   1.000
_cell.length_c   1.000
_cell.angle_alpha   90.00
_cell.angle_beta   90.00
_cell.angle_gamma   90.00
#
_symmetry.space_group_name_H-M   'P 1'
#
loop_
_entity.id
_entity.type
_entity.pdbx_description
1 polymer ?
#
loop_
_entity_poly.entity_id
_entity_poly.type
_entity_poly.pdbx_seq_one_letter_code
_entity_poly.pdbx_strand_id
1 'polypeptide(L)'
;MNNGRPGQPSQGATHESFRLWVTTEEHDKFPINFLQIALKFTNQPPEGIKASLSRTYSEVTQDFLDACVGAHWKIILYAMAFLHCTVQERRKYGPMGWCIPYEFTNSDFNASVQFIQSHIDTLEFSRPSSKISVCCISRLLT
;
A
#
# COMPACT_ATOMS: atom_id res chain seq x y z
N MET A 1 54.87 5.02 43.92
CA MET A 1 54.34 4.83 42.55
C MET A 1 53.07 4.01 42.64
N ASN A 2 51.90 4.57 42.32
CA ASN A 2 50.67 3.79 42.16
C ASN A 2 49.98 4.25 40.87
N ASN A 3 49.94 3.36 39.88
CA ASN A 3 49.49 3.63 38.52
C ASN A 3 47.97 3.74 38.50
N GLY A 4 47.45 4.93 38.22
CA GLY A 4 46.04 5.15 37.91
C GLY A 4 45.71 4.51 36.56
N ARG A 5 44.78 3.55 36.58
CA ARG A 5 44.31 2.78 35.42
C ARG A 5 43.55 3.70 34.44
N PRO A 6 43.90 3.78 33.14
CA PRO A 6 43.06 4.45 32.15
C PRO A 6 41.97 3.49 31.67
N GLY A 7 40.72 3.96 31.61
CA GLY A 7 39.62 3.25 30.95
C GLY A 7 38.55 2.69 31.89
N GLN A 8 37.75 3.56 32.49
CA GLN A 8 36.36 3.22 32.79
C GLN A 8 35.48 3.90 31.72
N PRO A 9 34.67 3.16 30.94
CA PRO A 9 33.63 3.80 30.15
C PRO A 9 32.66 4.46 31.13
N SER A 10 32.43 5.75 30.96
CA SER A 10 31.41 6.50 31.66
C SER A 10 30.06 5.80 31.48
N GLN A 11 29.55 5.21 32.57
CA GLN A 11 28.22 4.61 32.56
C GLN A 11 27.18 5.71 32.33
N GLY A 12 26.65 5.78 31.12
CA GLY A 12 25.63 6.76 30.71
C GLY A 12 25.76 7.31 29.29
N ALA A 13 26.79 6.96 28.52
CA ALA A 13 26.92 7.42 27.15
C ALA A 13 26.20 6.47 26.18
N THR A 14 25.05 6.90 25.64
CA THR A 14 24.40 6.24 24.49
C THR A 14 25.33 6.24 23.28
N HIS A 15 25.31 5.17 22.49
CA HIS A 15 26.11 5.02 21.27
C HIS A 15 25.76 6.11 20.25
N GLU A 16 26.75 6.68 19.56
CA GLU A 16 26.59 7.80 18.62
C GLU A 16 25.59 7.51 17.47
N SER A 17 25.45 6.23 17.10
CA SER A 17 24.48 5.81 16.07
C SER A 17 23.10 5.42 16.59
N PHE A 18 22.83 5.56 17.90
CA PHE A 18 21.53 5.21 18.46
C PHE A 18 20.46 6.20 17.98
N ARG A 19 19.37 5.70 17.39
CA ARG A 19 18.18 6.48 17.04
C ARG A 19 16.94 5.82 17.62
N LEU A 20 16.15 6.59 18.37
CA LEU A 20 14.86 6.18 18.90
C LEU A 20 13.75 6.70 17.98
N TRP A 21 12.88 5.80 17.52
CA TRP A 21 11.67 6.13 16.77
C TRP A 21 10.45 5.86 17.66
N VAL A 22 9.55 6.84 17.77
CA VAL A 22 8.32 6.73 18.55
C VAL A 22 7.16 7.21 17.69
N THR A 23 6.10 6.41 17.61
CA THR A 23 4.87 6.75 16.89
C THR A 23 3.74 6.90 17.90
N THR A 24 3.10 8.06 17.95
CA THR A 24 1.97 8.32 18.85
C THR A 24 0.86 9.06 18.08
N GLU A 25 -0.37 8.87 18.52
CA GLU A 25 -1.49 9.76 18.18
C GLU A 25 -1.37 11.07 18.98
N GLU A 26 -2.06 12.11 18.53
CA GLU A 26 -2.25 13.32 19.33
C GLU A 26 -3.02 13.01 20.61
N HIS A 27 -2.48 13.41 21.76
CA HIS A 27 -3.13 13.16 23.04
C HIS A 27 -2.79 14.28 24.03
N ASP A 28 -3.81 14.87 24.66
CA ASP A 28 -3.65 16.05 25.54
C ASP A 28 -2.75 15.80 26.74
N LYS A 29 -2.69 14.56 27.23
CA LYS A 29 -1.85 14.17 28.38
C LYS A 29 -0.44 13.73 27.99
N PHE A 30 -0.07 13.88 26.72
CA PHE A 30 1.27 13.49 26.26
C PHE A 30 2.33 14.46 26.84
N PRO A 31 3.44 13.95 27.40
CA PRO A 31 4.40 14.79 28.12
C PRO A 31 5.11 15.80 27.21
N ILE A 32 4.95 17.08 27.54
CA ILE A 32 5.55 18.21 26.79
C ILE A 32 7.07 18.12 26.77
N ASN A 33 7.69 17.64 27.85
CA ASN A 33 9.15 17.47 27.93
C ASN A 33 9.68 16.56 26.80
N PHE A 34 8.94 15.50 26.45
CA PHE A 34 9.33 14.61 25.35
C PHE A 34 9.17 15.32 24.00
N LEU A 35 8.11 16.11 23.83
CA LEU A 35 7.88 16.90 22.62
C LEU A 35 8.94 17.98 22.38
N GLN A 36 9.57 18.51 23.43
CA GLN A 36 10.60 19.54 23.30
C GLN A 36 11.96 18.96 22.87
N ILE A 37 12.25 17.70 23.21
CA ILE A 37 13.51 17.03 22.86
C ILE A 37 13.43 16.23 21.56
N ALA A 38 12.23 15.81 21.14
CA ALA A 38 12.03 14.97 19.97
C ALA A 38 11.87 15.79 18.68
N LEU A 39 12.35 15.24 17.56
CA LEU A 39 12.00 15.73 16.23
C LEU A 39 10.59 15.24 15.87
N LYS A 40 9.68 16.19 15.65
CA LYS A 40 8.27 15.90 15.37
C LYS A 40 8.07 15.73 13.88
N PHE A 41 7.46 14.61 13.49
CA PHE A 41 7.05 14.34 12.12
C PHE A 41 5.56 14.02 12.09
N THR A 42 4.78 14.79 11.34
CA THR A 42 3.35 14.56 11.16
C THR A 42 3.11 13.81 9.86
N ASN A 43 2.75 12.53 9.98
CA ASN A 43 2.34 11.73 8.82
C ASN A 43 0.85 11.95 8.54
N GLN A 44 0.51 13.08 7.91
CA GLN A 44 -0.85 13.32 7.47
C GLN A 44 -1.14 12.53 6.17
N PRO A 45 -2.33 11.95 6.02
CA PRO A 45 -2.70 11.30 4.77
C PRO A 45 -2.68 12.33 3.62
N PRO A 46 -2.25 11.93 2.40
CA PRO A 46 -2.20 12.83 1.27
C PRO A 46 -3.59 13.42 0.98
N GLU A 47 -3.65 14.72 0.73
CA GLU A 47 -4.91 15.38 0.42
C GLU A 47 -5.24 15.31 -1.06
N GLY A 48 -6.43 14.79 -1.36
CA GLY A 48 -7.01 14.79 -2.69
C GLY A 48 -6.77 13.50 -3.45
N ILE A 49 -7.70 13.22 -4.36
CA ILE A 49 -7.75 11.96 -5.12
C ILE A 49 -6.45 11.71 -5.89
N LYS A 50 -5.86 12.75 -6.50
CA LYS A 50 -4.63 12.62 -7.27
C LYS A 50 -3.43 12.19 -6.40
N ALA A 51 -3.29 12.79 -5.23
CA ALA A 51 -2.19 12.49 -4.32
C ALA A 51 -2.35 11.10 -3.70
N SER A 52 -3.58 10.73 -3.31
CA SER A 52 -3.91 9.38 -2.86
C SER A 52 -3.63 8.34 -3.95
N LEU A 53 -4.06 8.58 -5.18
CA LEU A 53 -3.85 7.66 -6.29
C LEU A 53 -2.38 7.50 -6.64
N SER A 54 -1.62 8.61 -6.65
CA SER A 54 -0.17 8.56 -6.86
C SER A 54 0.53 7.75 -5.78
N ARG A 55 0.09 7.85 -4.52
CA ARG A 55 0.65 7.07 -3.41
C ARG A 55 0.37 5.57 -3.59
N THR A 56 -0.88 5.20 -3.84
CA THR A 56 -1.27 3.80 -4.08
C THR A 56 -0.52 3.22 -5.27
N TYR A 57 -0.36 3.98 -6.37
CA TYR A 57 0.39 3.52 -7.54
C TYR A 57 1.90 3.42 -7.33
N SER A 58 2.50 4.25 -6.46
CA SER A 58 3.92 4.12 -6.09
C SER A 58 4.21 2.83 -5.34
N GLU A 59 3.20 2.24 -4.67
CA GLU A 59 3.32 0.96 -3.96
C GLU A 59 3.13 -0.24 -4.89
N VAL A 60 2.58 -0.04 -6.10
CA VAL A 60 2.34 -1.10 -7.09
C VAL A 60 3.63 -1.40 -7.86
N THR A 61 4.12 -2.63 -7.75
CA THR A 61 5.31 -3.10 -8.49
C THR A 61 5.01 -3.42 -9.95
N GLN A 62 6.06 -3.46 -10.79
CA GLN A 62 5.90 -3.78 -12.20
C GLN A 62 5.39 -5.22 -12.42
N ASP A 63 5.80 -6.16 -11.59
CA ASP A 63 5.27 -7.53 -11.59
C ASP A 63 3.75 -7.57 -11.36
N PHE A 64 3.23 -6.64 -10.57
CA PHE A 64 1.79 -6.52 -10.31
C PHE A 64 1.03 -5.96 -11.51
N LEU A 65 1.66 -5.08 -12.29
CA LEU A 65 1.09 -4.55 -13.53
C LEU A 65 1.06 -5.60 -14.66
N ASP A 66 2.00 -6.54 -14.64
CA ASP A 66 2.12 -7.60 -15.64
C ASP A 66 1.60 -8.96 -15.14
N ALA A 67 0.87 -8.96 -14.01
CA ALA A 67 0.31 -10.16 -13.39
C ALA A 67 -0.71 -10.92 -14.28
N CYS A 68 -1.48 -10.20 -15.10
CA CYS A 68 -2.40 -10.79 -16.08
C CYS A 68 -2.04 -10.31 -17.49
N VAL A 69 -2.14 -11.22 -18.47
CA VAL A 69 -1.74 -10.97 -19.88
C VAL A 69 -2.74 -10.07 -20.61
N GLY A 70 -4.01 -10.03 -20.16
CA GLY A 70 -5.06 -9.23 -20.78
C GLY A 70 -4.86 -7.71 -20.64
N ALA A 71 -4.98 -6.98 -21.76
CA ALA A 71 -4.94 -5.51 -21.78
C ALA A 71 -5.98 -4.84 -20.86
N HIS A 72 -7.03 -5.57 -20.47
CA HIS A 72 -8.08 -5.12 -19.57
C HIS A 72 -7.64 -5.03 -18.10
N TRP A 73 -6.61 -5.78 -17.68
CA TRP A 73 -6.12 -5.77 -16.29
C TRP A 73 -5.69 -4.38 -15.83
N LYS A 74 -4.90 -3.68 -16.64
CA LYS A 74 -4.37 -2.34 -16.33
C LYS A 74 -5.50 -1.30 -16.17
N ILE A 75 -6.57 -1.43 -16.95
CA ILE A 75 -7.76 -0.55 -16.87
C ILE A 75 -8.55 -0.83 -15.59
N ILE A 76 -8.78 -2.10 -15.25
CA ILE A 76 -9.53 -2.49 -14.05
C ILE A 76 -8.76 -2.12 -12.78
N LEU A 77 -7.44 -2.32 -12.76
CA LEU A 77 -6.58 -1.91 -11.66
C LEU A 77 -6.67 -0.40 -11.40
N TYR A 78 -6.66 0.41 -12.47
CA TYR A 78 -6.86 1.85 -12.37
C TYR A 78 -8.22 2.22 -11.82
N ALA A 79 -9.28 1.58 -12.33
CA ALA A 79 -10.64 1.81 -11.84
C ALA A 79 -10.78 1.46 -10.35
N MET A 80 -10.17 0.36 -9.90
CA MET A 80 -10.15 -0.07 -8.51
C MET A 80 -9.39 0.92 -7.61
N ALA A 81 -8.19 1.34 -8.03
CA ALA A 81 -7.40 2.30 -7.27
C ALA A 81 -8.12 3.66 -7.19
N PHE A 82 -8.76 4.10 -8.27
CA PHE A 82 -9.56 5.33 -8.30
C PHE A 82 -10.79 5.25 -7.38
N LEU A 83 -11.50 4.13 -7.39
CA LEU A 83 -12.64 3.88 -6.51
C LEU A 83 -12.20 3.92 -5.04
N HIS A 84 -11.11 3.22 -4.70
CA HIS A 84 -10.55 3.20 -3.36
C HIS A 84 -10.19 4.61 -2.86
N CYS A 85 -9.51 5.41 -3.69
CA CYS A 85 -9.18 6.80 -3.37
C CYS A 85 -10.44 7.67 -3.20
N THR A 86 -11.44 7.51 -4.07
CA THR A 86 -12.70 8.27 -4.00
C THR A 86 -13.47 7.98 -2.71
N VAL A 87 -13.53 6.72 -2.32
CA VAL A 87 -14.20 6.28 -1.08
C VAL A 87 -13.49 6.82 0.15
N GLN A 88 -12.15 6.78 0.17
CA GLN A 88 -11.35 7.37 1.26
C GLN A 88 -11.59 8.89 1.37
N GLU A 89 -11.58 9.62 0.26
CA GLU A 89 -11.83 11.06 0.27
C GLU A 89 -13.26 11.40 0.72
N ARG A 90 -14.26 10.58 0.36
CA ARG A 90 -15.65 10.79 0.82
C ARG A 90 -15.80 10.70 2.34
N ARG A 91 -14.94 9.96 3.04
CA ARG A 91 -14.96 9.87 4.51
C ARG A 91 -14.70 11.24 5.18
N LYS A 92 -13.92 12.11 4.53
CA LYS A 92 -13.60 13.44 5.07
C LYS A 92 -14.82 14.36 5.20
N TYR A 93 -15.88 14.08 4.45
CA TYR A 93 -17.12 14.88 4.46
C TYR A 93 -18.11 14.45 5.56
N GLY A 94 -17.71 13.54 6.46
CA GLY A 94 -18.50 13.11 7.60
C GLY A 94 -19.90 12.62 7.19
N PRO A 95 -20.99 13.12 7.81
CA PRO A 95 -22.35 12.64 7.56
C PRO A 95 -22.88 12.94 6.15
N MET A 96 -22.28 13.89 5.41
CA MET A 96 -22.63 14.11 3.99
C MET A 96 -21.97 13.07 3.06
N GLY A 97 -20.89 12.43 3.51
CA GLY A 97 -20.19 11.39 2.76
C GLY A 97 -20.75 9.99 3.03
N TRP A 98 -20.94 9.66 4.31
CA TRP A 98 -21.38 8.34 4.77
C TRP A 98 -22.26 8.47 6.01
N CYS A 99 -23.38 7.75 6.07
CA CYS A 99 -24.21 7.71 7.28
C CYS A 99 -23.50 7.03 8.46
N ILE A 100 -22.63 6.05 8.17
CA ILE A 100 -21.82 5.31 9.15
C ILE A 100 -20.38 5.28 8.61
N PRO A 101 -19.38 5.77 9.38
CA PRO A 101 -18.01 5.77 8.92
C PRO A 101 -17.48 4.33 8.86
N TYR A 102 -17.09 3.89 7.67
CA TYR A 102 -16.36 2.65 7.47
C TYR A 102 -14.88 2.94 7.25
N GLU A 103 -14.01 2.11 7.85
CA GLU A 103 -12.57 2.23 7.70
C GLU A 103 -12.10 1.36 6.53
N PHE A 104 -12.10 1.93 5.34
CA PHE A 104 -11.50 1.28 4.17
C PHE A 104 -9.98 1.27 4.32
N THR A 105 -9.43 0.08 4.53
CA THR A 105 -7.99 -0.12 4.68
C THR A 105 -7.34 -0.51 3.35
N ASN A 106 -6.01 -0.43 3.28
CA ASN A 106 -5.25 -0.99 2.16
C ASN A 106 -5.44 -2.51 2.02
N SER A 107 -5.77 -3.22 3.11
CA SER A 107 -6.06 -4.65 3.08
C SER A 107 -7.30 -4.97 2.26
N ASP A 108 -8.36 -4.15 2.37
CA ASP A 108 -9.61 -4.32 1.61
C ASP A 108 -9.37 -4.10 0.11
N PHE A 109 -8.53 -3.11 -0.22
CA PHE A 109 -8.09 -2.86 -1.59
C PHE A 109 -7.32 -4.06 -2.15
N ASN A 110 -6.31 -4.55 -1.42
CA ASN A 110 -5.48 -5.67 -1.87
C ASN A 110 -6.31 -6.96 -2.03
N ALA A 111 -7.21 -7.25 -1.09
CA ALA A 111 -8.11 -8.39 -1.18
C ALA A 111 -9.02 -8.30 -2.42
N SER A 112 -9.56 -7.11 -2.71
CA SER A 112 -10.40 -6.90 -3.89
C SER A 112 -9.63 -7.07 -5.19
N VAL A 113 -8.38 -6.60 -5.25
CA VAL A 113 -7.52 -6.76 -6.43
C VAL A 113 -7.15 -8.23 -6.65
N GLN A 114 -6.78 -8.96 -5.59
CA GLN A 114 -6.51 -10.39 -5.66
C GLN A 114 -7.72 -11.21 -6.10
N PHE A 115 -8.92 -10.85 -5.61
CA PHE A 115 -10.16 -11.49 -6.03
C PHE A 115 -10.40 -11.31 -7.54
N ILE A 116 -10.23 -10.09 -8.05
CA ILE A 116 -10.38 -9.80 -9.48
C ILE A 116 -9.32 -10.54 -10.30
N GLN A 117 -8.08 -10.60 -9.82
CA GLN A 117 -7.00 -11.33 -10.48
C GLN A 117 -7.36 -12.81 -10.64
N SER A 118 -7.72 -13.48 -9.55
CA SER A 118 -8.15 -14.89 -9.58
C SER A 118 -9.38 -15.11 -10.49
N HIS A 119 -10.30 -14.15 -10.49
CA HIS A 119 -11.47 -14.21 -11.36
C HIS A 119 -11.10 -14.09 -12.85
N ILE A 120 -10.20 -13.17 -13.21
CA ILE A 120 -9.70 -13.00 -14.58
C ILE A 120 -8.97 -14.26 -15.04
N ASP A 121 -8.09 -14.81 -14.20
CA ASP A 121 -7.34 -16.04 -14.50
C ASP A 121 -8.28 -17.22 -14.76
N THR A 122 -9.35 -17.33 -13.98
CA THR A 122 -10.40 -18.35 -14.17
C THR A 122 -11.14 -18.16 -15.49
N LEU A 123 -11.47 -16.92 -15.87
CA LEU A 123 -12.15 -16.62 -17.13
C LEU A 123 -11.25 -16.85 -18.36
N GLU A 124 -9.96 -16.56 -18.26
CA GLU A 124 -8.99 -16.86 -19.32
C GLU A 124 -8.81 -18.36 -19.50
N PHE A 125 -8.75 -19.14 -18.40
CA PHE A 125 -8.72 -20.60 -18.46
C PHE A 125 -10.03 -21.19 -19.00
N SER A 126 -11.18 -20.62 -18.63
CA SER A 126 -12.51 -21.00 -19.13
C SER A 126 -12.78 -20.53 -20.56
N ARG A 127 -11.89 -19.73 -21.16
CA ARG A 127 -11.83 -19.54 -22.61
C ARG A 127 -10.77 -20.47 -23.20
N PRO A 128 -10.99 -21.80 -23.28
CA PRO A 128 -10.18 -22.61 -24.13
C PRO A 128 -10.48 -22.16 -25.56
N SER A 129 -9.56 -21.36 -26.11
CA SER A 129 -9.31 -21.25 -27.54
C SER A 129 -10.52 -21.47 -28.45
N SER A 130 -11.21 -20.40 -28.81
CA SER A 130 -11.81 -20.27 -30.16
C SER A 130 -10.71 -20.19 -31.24
N LYS A 131 -9.65 -21.01 -31.09
CA LYS A 131 -8.63 -21.34 -32.07
C LYS A 131 -8.63 -22.86 -32.31
N ILE A 132 -9.81 -23.44 -32.47
CA ILE A 132 -9.97 -24.68 -33.24
C ILE A 132 -10.46 -24.27 -34.64
N SER A 133 -9.61 -23.64 -35.45
CA SER A 133 -9.94 -23.47 -36.88
C SER A 133 -8.73 -23.03 -37.70
N VAL A 134 -7.62 -23.77 -37.64
CA VAL A 134 -6.65 -23.73 -38.76
C VAL A 134 -5.93 -25.07 -38.93
N CYS A 135 -5.66 -25.82 -37.85
CA CYS A 135 -4.94 -27.10 -37.97
C CYS A 135 -5.86 -28.29 -38.36
N CYS A 136 -7.14 -28.29 -37.97
CA CYS A 136 -8.09 -29.35 -38.36
C CYS A 136 -8.47 -29.29 -39.85
N ILE A 137 -8.39 -28.11 -40.48
CA ILE A 137 -8.70 -27.95 -41.91
C ILE A 137 -7.56 -28.49 -42.79
N SER A 138 -6.31 -28.46 -42.33
CA SER A 138 -5.17 -28.95 -43.12
C SER A 138 -4.89 -30.45 -42.99
N ARG A 139 -5.63 -31.19 -42.16
CA ARG A 139 -5.50 -32.65 -42.00
C ARG A 139 -6.70 -33.44 -42.56
N LEU A 140 -7.64 -32.76 -43.21
CA LEU A 140 -8.81 -33.35 -43.88
C LEU A 140 -8.72 -33.26 -45.42
N LEU A 141 -7.66 -32.63 -45.95
CA LEU A 141 -7.42 -32.45 -47.39
C LEU A 141 -6.10 -33.07 -47.88
N THR A 142 -5.57 -34.06 -47.16
CA THR A 142 -4.59 -35.02 -47.67
C THR A 142 -4.97 -36.41 -47.21
#